data_AF-A0A1V9XZ72-F1
#
_entry.id   AF-A0A1V9XZ72-F1
#
_cell.length_a   1.000
_cell.length_b   1.000
_cell.length_c   1.000
_cell.angle_alpha   90.00
_cell.angle_beta   90.00
_cell.angle_gamma   90.00
#
_symmetry.space_group_name_H-M   'P 1'
#
loop_
_entity.id
_entity.type
_entity.pdbx_description
1 polymer ?
#
loop_
_entity_poly.entity_id
_entity_poly.type
_entity_poly.pdbx_seq_one_letter_code
_entity_poly.pdbx_strand_id
1 'polypeptide(L)'
;MSCPNDQAVLEALFNPLLVEVPIEIDSEDAEEDTWKPSAEEVRAVALAEAGQHEEALQLLGKLLNRSSSNHEKASLLNDRAQVQRLLGNLSGAAKDLDAALVLGVNRKAQRQALAQKALLERLSGRREVAQALLQRSAALGSIFARSQLEAEPTNPYAKLCNQMVQKMFAELGADYRS
;
A
#
# COMPACT_ATOMS: atom_id res chain seq x y z
N MET A 1 16.57 -22.15 -15.24
CA MET A 1 15.25 -22.55 -14.72
C MET A 1 15.01 -21.69 -13.50
N SER A 2 14.13 -20.69 -13.57
CA SER A 2 13.78 -19.84 -12.43
C SER A 2 12.87 -20.64 -11.52
N CYS A 3 13.21 -20.82 -10.25
CA CYS A 3 12.35 -21.57 -9.34
C CYS A 3 11.14 -20.71 -8.92
N PRO A 4 10.03 -21.30 -8.44
CA PRO A 4 8.86 -20.53 -7.99
C PRO A 4 9.18 -19.49 -6.91
N ASN A 5 10.21 -19.76 -6.09
CA ASN A 5 10.72 -18.82 -5.10
C ASN A 5 11.41 -17.60 -5.76
N ASP A 6 12.12 -17.80 -6.88
CA ASP A 6 12.67 -16.70 -7.67
C ASP A 6 11.55 -15.88 -8.33
N GLN A 7 10.48 -16.52 -8.81
CA GLN A 7 9.34 -15.81 -9.39
C GLN A 7 8.63 -14.93 -8.34
N ALA A 8 8.43 -15.44 -7.12
CA ALA A 8 7.83 -14.68 -6.02
C ALA A 8 8.76 -13.54 -5.54
N VAL A 9 10.07 -13.78 -5.48
CA VAL A 9 11.08 -12.76 -5.16
C VAL A 9 11.14 -11.70 -6.25
N LEU A 10 11.07 -12.09 -7.53
CA LEU A 10 11.01 -11.17 -8.66
C LEU A 10 9.69 -10.42 -8.70
N GLU A 11 8.54 -11.03 -8.38
CA GLU A 11 7.27 -10.31 -8.28
C GLU A 11 7.25 -9.35 -7.11
N ALA A 12 7.86 -9.69 -5.97
CA ALA A 12 8.03 -8.78 -4.84
C ALA A 12 9.02 -7.63 -5.17
N LEU A 13 10.09 -7.92 -5.92
CA LEU A 13 11.12 -6.93 -6.33
C LEU A 13 10.65 -6.03 -7.49
N PHE A 14 9.87 -6.56 -8.44
CA PHE A 14 9.47 -5.90 -9.68
C PHE A 14 8.00 -5.48 -9.72
N ASN A 15 7.19 -5.89 -8.74
CA ASN A 15 5.87 -5.32 -8.49
C ASN A 15 5.86 -4.54 -7.16
N PRO A 16 6.48 -3.33 -7.12
CA PRO A 16 6.53 -2.46 -5.94
C PRO A 16 5.15 -1.99 -5.45
N LEU A 17 4.07 -2.47 -6.07
CA LEU A 17 2.69 -2.12 -5.80
C LEU A 17 1.93 -3.22 -5.02
N LEU A 18 2.55 -4.39 -4.79
CA LEU A 18 2.12 -5.39 -3.81
C LEU A 18 2.71 -5.14 -2.41
N VAL A 19 3.49 -4.08 -2.26
CA VAL A 19 4.08 -3.67 -0.99
C VAL A 19 2.98 -3.33 0.01
N GLU A 20 3.11 -3.87 1.22
CA GLU A 20 2.30 -3.49 2.37
C GLU A 20 2.52 -2.02 2.70
N VAL A 21 1.43 -1.29 2.93
CA VAL A 21 1.56 0.08 3.45
C VAL A 21 1.76 -0.06 4.95
N PRO A 22 2.93 0.31 5.50
CA PRO A 22 3.19 0.12 6.91
C PRO A 22 2.22 0.94 7.75
N ILE A 23 1.86 0.41 8.92
CA ILE A 23 1.11 1.17 9.92
C ILE A 23 2.06 2.19 10.53
N GLU A 24 1.89 3.44 10.13
CA GLU A 24 2.67 4.54 10.67
C GLU A 24 2.06 5.03 11.98
N ILE A 25 2.92 5.24 12.98
CA ILE A 25 2.56 5.84 14.26
C ILE A 25 3.27 7.19 14.29
N ASP A 26 2.50 8.27 14.15
CA ASP A 26 3.03 9.64 14.28
C ASP A 26 2.73 10.14 15.69
N SER A 27 3.68 10.83 16.32
CA SER A 27 3.49 11.43 17.64
C SER A 27 2.36 12.45 17.66
N GLU A 28 2.07 13.11 16.52
CA GLU A 28 0.93 14.02 16.38
C GLU A 28 -0.43 13.28 16.37
N ASP A 29 -0.48 12.02 15.94
CA ASP A 29 -1.73 11.24 15.95
C ASP A 29 -2.18 10.92 17.39
N ALA A 30 -1.24 10.86 18.33
CA ALA A 30 -1.49 10.43 19.71
C ALA A 30 -2.37 11.41 20.53
N GLU A 31 -2.47 12.68 20.12
CA GLU A 31 -3.32 13.67 20.77
C GLU A 31 -4.75 13.71 20.19
N GLU A 32 -4.93 13.32 18.93
CA GLU A 32 -6.21 13.41 18.21
C GLU A 32 -6.97 12.06 18.16
N ASP A 33 -6.24 10.93 18.20
CA ASP A 33 -6.79 9.59 18.07
C ASP A 33 -6.87 8.84 19.42
N THR A 34 -8.06 8.83 20.00
CA THR A 34 -8.33 8.04 21.21
C THR A 34 -8.70 6.59 20.90
N TRP A 35 -8.93 6.26 19.63
CA TRP A 35 -9.35 4.92 19.25
C TRP A 35 -8.16 3.95 19.26
N LYS A 36 -8.41 2.74 19.76
CA LYS A 36 -7.41 1.68 19.83
C LYS A 36 -7.99 0.42 19.20
N PRO A 37 -7.18 -0.32 18.43
CA PRO A 37 -7.61 -1.58 17.84
C PRO A 37 -7.94 -2.60 18.92
N SER A 38 -8.96 -3.41 18.65
CA SER A 38 -9.34 -4.49 19.54
C SER A 38 -8.29 -5.62 19.52
N ALA A 39 -8.26 -6.47 20.55
CA ALA A 39 -7.38 -7.64 20.56
C ALA A 39 -7.66 -8.59 19.38
N GLU A 40 -8.91 -8.66 18.92
CA GLU A 40 -9.30 -9.47 17.77
C GLU A 40 -8.83 -8.88 16.44
N GLU A 41 -8.81 -7.55 16.32
CA GLU A 41 -8.24 -6.85 15.16
C GLU A 41 -6.72 -7.03 15.09
N VAL A 42 -6.03 -6.83 16.21
CA VAL A 42 -4.58 -7.11 16.32
C VAL A 42 -4.26 -8.55 15.93
N ARG A 43 -5.10 -9.51 16.34
CA ARG A 43 -4.97 -10.90 15.93
C ARG A 43 -5.17 -11.07 14.41
N ALA A 44 -6.11 -10.35 13.82
CA ALA A 44 -6.35 -10.44 12.37
C ALA A 44 -5.16 -9.91 11.57
N VAL A 45 -4.52 -8.83 12.02
CA VAL A 45 -3.27 -8.32 11.45
C VAL A 45 -2.15 -9.34 11.60
N ALA A 46 -1.99 -9.94 12.79
CA ALA A 46 -0.96 -10.96 13.01
C ALA A 46 -1.14 -12.21 12.12
N LEU A 47 -2.39 -12.60 11.83
CA LEU A 47 -2.68 -13.66 10.85
C LEU A 47 -2.23 -13.25 9.44
N ALA A 48 -2.47 -12.00 9.04
CA ALA A 48 -2.05 -11.49 7.75
C ALA A 48 -0.51 -11.47 7.63
N GLU A 49 0.19 -10.97 8.65
CA GLU A 49 1.66 -10.96 8.72
C GLU A 49 2.26 -12.38 8.70
N ALA A 50 1.55 -13.37 9.24
CA ALA A 50 1.94 -14.77 9.18
C ALA A 50 1.63 -15.46 7.83
N GLY A 51 1.08 -14.72 6.85
CA GLY A 51 0.68 -15.24 5.54
C GLY A 51 -0.65 -16.01 5.54
N GLN A 52 -1.39 -16.04 6.66
CA GLN A 52 -2.70 -16.67 6.77
C GLN A 52 -3.82 -15.72 6.28
N HIS A 53 -3.71 -15.29 5.03
CA HIS A 53 -4.53 -14.21 4.47
C HIS A 53 -6.02 -14.52 4.43
N GLU A 54 -6.42 -15.75 4.11
CA GLU A 54 -7.83 -16.16 4.08
C GLU A 54 -8.46 -16.12 5.48
N GLU A 55 -7.72 -16.56 6.51
CA GLU A 55 -8.17 -16.51 7.90
C GLU A 55 -8.28 -15.07 8.40
N ALA A 56 -7.28 -14.24 8.08
CA ALA A 56 -7.30 -12.81 8.37
C ALA A 56 -8.52 -12.13 7.72
N LEU A 57 -8.76 -12.40 6.44
CA LEU A 57 -9.90 -11.84 5.68
C LEU A 57 -11.24 -12.21 6.32
N GLN A 58 -11.41 -13.47 6.73
CA GLN A 58 -12.63 -13.91 7.40
C GLN A 58 -12.83 -13.24 8.76
N LEU A 59 -11.76 -13.10 9.55
CA LEU A 59 -11.82 -12.46 10.86
C LEU A 59 -12.15 -10.97 10.74
N LEU A 60 -11.48 -10.25 9.83
CA LEU A 60 -11.76 -8.84 9.53
C LEU A 60 -13.19 -8.64 9.03
N GLY A 61 -13.70 -9.55 8.19
CA GLY A 61 -15.10 -9.53 7.74
C GLY A 61 -16.10 -9.69 8.90
N LYS A 62 -15.85 -10.62 9.82
CA LYS A 62 -16.67 -10.82 11.02
C LYS A 62 -16.64 -9.60 11.93
N LEU A 63 -15.45 -9.03 12.15
CA LEU A 63 -15.26 -7.80 12.93
C LEU A 63 -16.04 -6.63 12.32
N LEU A 64 -15.93 -6.43 11.01
CA LEU A 64 -16.62 -5.34 10.33
C LEU A 64 -18.15 -5.47 10.44
N ASN A 65 -18.69 -6.69 10.37
CA ASN A 65 -20.14 -6.92 10.49
C ASN A 65 -20.72 -6.58 11.88
N ARG A 66 -19.90 -6.66 12.95
CA ARG A 66 -20.31 -6.31 14.33
C ARG A 66 -19.82 -4.93 14.77
N SER A 67 -18.98 -4.28 13.97
CA SER A 67 -18.39 -2.98 14.30
C SER A 67 -19.47 -1.91 14.48
N SER A 68 -19.36 -1.14 15.55
CA SER A 68 -20.36 -0.15 15.93
C SER A 68 -19.86 1.29 15.78
N SER A 69 -18.55 1.50 15.87
CA SER A 69 -17.93 2.82 15.71
C SER A 69 -17.41 3.05 14.29
N ASN A 70 -17.51 4.27 13.80
CA ASN A 70 -16.88 4.64 12.51
C ASN A 70 -15.35 4.53 12.56
N HIS A 71 -14.73 4.79 13.71
CA HIS A 71 -13.26 4.66 13.87
C HIS A 71 -12.82 3.21 13.70
N GLU A 72 -13.52 2.28 14.35
CA GLU A 72 -13.31 0.84 14.21
C GLU A 72 -13.55 0.38 12.77
N LYS A 73 -14.65 0.83 12.13
CA LYS A 73 -14.93 0.53 10.73
C LYS A 73 -13.81 0.98 9.80
N ALA A 74 -13.31 2.20 9.98
CA ALA A 74 -12.27 2.75 9.11
C ALA A 74 -10.95 1.99 9.24
N SER A 75 -10.58 1.56 10.45
CA SER A 75 -9.40 0.73 10.68
C SER A 75 -9.56 -0.67 10.05
N LEU A 76 -10.67 -1.35 10.34
CA LEU A 76 -10.96 -2.68 9.80
C LEU A 76 -11.03 -2.69 8.26
N LEU A 77 -11.55 -1.62 7.65
CA LEU A 77 -11.58 -1.48 6.19
C LEU A 77 -10.17 -1.31 5.60
N ASN A 78 -9.28 -0.57 6.27
CA ASN A 78 -7.88 -0.44 5.85
C ASN A 78 -7.15 -1.79 5.90
N ASP A 79 -7.26 -2.51 7.00
CA ASP A 79 -6.62 -3.81 7.18
C ASP A 79 -7.18 -4.84 6.19
N ARG A 80 -8.51 -4.84 5.99
CA ARG A 80 -9.15 -5.76 5.05
C ARG A 80 -8.78 -5.46 3.60
N ALA A 81 -8.65 -4.20 3.23
CA ALA A 81 -8.17 -3.81 1.91
C ALA A 81 -6.73 -4.29 1.67
N GLN A 82 -5.86 -4.20 2.67
CA GLN A 82 -4.49 -4.72 2.57
C GLN A 82 -4.48 -6.24 2.35
N VAL A 83 -5.22 -6.99 3.16
CA VAL A 83 -5.35 -8.45 2.99
C VAL A 83 -5.93 -8.82 1.63
N GLN A 84 -6.94 -8.08 1.16
CA GLN A 84 -7.51 -8.29 -0.17
C GLN A 84 -6.51 -8.00 -1.29
N ARG A 85 -5.63 -7.00 -1.15
CA ARG A 85 -4.53 -6.74 -2.09
C ARG A 85 -3.54 -7.91 -2.14
N LEU A 86 -3.17 -8.44 -0.98
CA LEU A 86 -2.27 -9.61 -0.87
C LEU A 86 -2.88 -10.87 -1.52
N LEU A 87 -4.21 -11.00 -1.46
CA LEU A 87 -4.96 -12.06 -2.14
C LEU A 87 -5.25 -11.76 -3.63
N GLY A 88 -4.78 -10.63 -4.17
CA GLY A 88 -5.03 -10.22 -5.55
C GLY A 88 -6.44 -9.68 -5.84
N ASN A 89 -7.29 -9.54 -4.83
CA ASN A 89 -8.63 -8.97 -4.96
C ASN A 89 -8.60 -7.43 -4.94
N LEU A 90 -8.08 -6.85 -6.02
CA LEU A 90 -7.91 -5.39 -6.16
C LEU A 90 -9.25 -4.63 -6.17
N SER A 91 -10.32 -5.24 -6.71
CA SER A 91 -11.65 -4.61 -6.75
C SER A 91 -12.28 -4.54 -5.36
N GLY A 92 -12.15 -5.61 -4.56
CA GLY A 92 -12.55 -5.59 -3.16
C GLY A 92 -11.79 -4.51 -2.41
N ALA A 93 -10.46 -4.49 -2.57
CA ALA A 93 -9.61 -3.55 -1.83
C ALA A 93 -9.99 -2.10 -2.14
N ALA A 94 -10.22 -1.78 -3.42
CA ALA A 94 -10.66 -0.44 -3.82
C ALA A 94 -11.98 -0.03 -3.14
N LYS A 95 -12.96 -0.94 -3.05
CA LYS A 95 -14.25 -0.67 -2.38
C LYS A 95 -14.07 -0.40 -0.89
N ASP A 96 -13.22 -1.18 -0.23
CA ASP A 96 -12.98 -1.02 1.20
C ASP A 96 -12.26 0.31 1.50
N LEU A 97 -11.27 0.67 0.68
CA LEU A 97 -10.56 1.95 0.79
C LEU A 97 -11.48 3.14 0.52
N ASP A 98 -12.36 3.05 -0.49
CA ASP A 98 -13.36 4.08 -0.77
C ASP A 98 -14.32 4.24 0.42
N ALA A 99 -14.78 3.14 1.00
CA ALA A 99 -15.63 3.18 2.19
C ALA A 99 -14.90 3.80 3.39
N ALA A 100 -13.63 3.46 3.62
CA ALA A 100 -12.83 4.05 4.70
C ALA A 100 -12.67 5.57 4.53
N LEU A 101 -12.41 6.03 3.30
CA LEU A 101 -12.28 7.46 2.99
C LEU A 101 -13.61 8.21 3.15
N VAL A 102 -14.75 7.59 2.81
CA VAL A 102 -16.08 8.18 3.01
C VAL A 102 -16.41 8.37 4.49
N LEU A 103 -15.96 7.46 5.36
CA LEU A 103 -16.16 7.62 6.81
C LEU A 103 -15.48 8.89 7.34
N GLY A 104 -14.36 9.31 6.72
CA GLY A 104 -13.72 10.58 7.02
C GLY A 104 -13.29 10.72 8.48
N VAL A 105 -13.06 9.60 9.18
CA VAL A 105 -12.66 9.60 10.58
C VAL A 105 -11.16 9.44 10.71
N ASN A 106 -10.57 10.18 11.64
CA ASN A 106 -9.19 10.10 12.11
C ASN A 106 -8.11 10.17 11.00
N ARG A 107 -7.18 11.12 11.20
CA ARG A 107 -6.02 11.36 10.33
C ARG A 107 -5.25 10.09 9.95
N LYS A 108 -5.06 9.16 10.88
CA LYS A 108 -4.32 7.91 10.66
C LYS A 108 -5.03 6.96 9.69
N ALA A 109 -6.33 6.71 9.88
CA ALA A 109 -7.07 5.82 8.99
C ALA A 109 -7.19 6.42 7.57
N GLN A 110 -7.35 7.74 7.47
CA GLN A 110 -7.40 8.42 6.17
C GLN A 110 -6.08 8.37 5.41
N ARG A 111 -4.96 8.68 6.07
CA ARG A 111 -3.65 8.70 5.37
C ARG A 111 -3.26 7.32 4.86
N GLN A 112 -3.55 6.26 5.64
CA GLN A 112 -3.35 4.88 5.22
C GLN A 112 -4.23 4.53 4.02
N ALA A 113 -5.52 4.86 4.07
CA ALA A 113 -6.43 4.55 2.97
C ALA A 113 -6.02 5.26 1.67
N LEU A 114 -5.60 6.53 1.76
CA LEU A 114 -5.08 7.29 0.63
C LEU A 114 -3.81 6.66 0.04
N ALA A 115 -2.86 6.26 0.89
CA ALA A 115 -1.62 5.63 0.45
C ALA A 115 -1.88 4.29 -0.25
N GLN A 116 -2.71 3.43 0.34
CA GLN A 116 -3.10 2.15 -0.26
C GLN A 116 -3.84 2.33 -1.58
N LYS A 117 -4.78 3.29 -1.65
CA LYS A 117 -5.52 3.58 -2.89
C LYS A 117 -4.60 4.08 -3.99
N ALA A 118 -3.59 4.88 -3.66
CA ALA A 118 -2.61 5.32 -4.64
C ALA A 118 -1.86 4.15 -5.29
N LEU A 119 -1.54 3.10 -4.54
CA LEU A 119 -0.92 1.89 -5.10
C LEU A 119 -1.84 1.18 -6.10
N LEU A 120 -3.14 1.11 -5.80
CA LEU A 120 -4.15 0.54 -6.72
C LEU A 120 -4.32 1.37 -8.01
N GLU A 121 -4.30 2.70 -7.89
CA GLU A 121 -4.38 3.59 -9.05
C GLU A 121 -3.13 3.48 -9.93
N ARG A 122 -1.94 3.35 -9.32
CA ARG A 122 -0.69 3.03 -10.03
C ARG A 122 -0.76 1.70 -10.77
N LEU A 123 -1.28 0.64 -10.14
CA LEU A 123 -1.51 -0.66 -10.78
C LEU A 123 -2.44 -0.54 -11.98
N SER A 124 -3.43 0.36 -11.90
CA SER A 124 -4.37 0.66 -12.97
C SER A 124 -3.82 1.61 -14.05
N GLY A 125 -2.56 2.01 -13.97
CA GLY A 125 -1.92 2.97 -14.90
C GLY A 125 -2.34 4.43 -14.69
N ARG A 126 -3.14 4.74 -13.68
CA ARG A 126 -3.67 6.09 -13.37
C ARG A 126 -2.68 6.87 -12.49
N ARG A 127 -1.50 7.16 -13.04
CA ARG A 127 -0.35 7.72 -12.31
C ARG A 127 -0.63 9.08 -11.68
N GLU A 128 -1.31 9.95 -12.40
CA GLU A 128 -1.63 11.31 -11.93
C GLU A 128 -2.59 11.27 -10.73
N VAL A 129 -3.57 10.36 -10.78
CA VAL A 129 -4.51 10.11 -9.67
C VAL A 129 -3.76 9.56 -8.46
N ALA A 130 -2.89 8.58 -8.68
CA ALA A 130 -2.06 8.02 -7.62
C ALA A 130 -1.16 9.07 -6.96
N GLN A 131 -0.51 9.92 -7.75
CA GLN A 131 0.33 11.00 -7.25
C GLN A 131 -0.45 11.97 -6.37
N ALA A 132 -1.65 12.39 -6.79
CA ALA A 132 -2.50 13.27 -5.99
C ALA A 132 -2.94 12.62 -4.67
N LEU A 133 -3.22 11.31 -4.67
CA LEU A 133 -3.55 10.56 -3.46
C LEU A 133 -2.36 10.46 -2.50
N LEU A 134 -1.15 10.19 -3.00
CA LEU A 134 0.08 10.18 -2.19
C LEU A 134 0.37 11.57 -1.61
N GLN A 135 0.20 12.64 -2.37
CA GLN A 135 0.38 14.01 -1.87
C GLN A 135 -0.57 14.32 -0.71
N ARG A 136 -1.83 13.91 -0.81
CA ARG A 136 -2.80 14.07 0.29
C ARG A 136 -2.40 13.22 1.50
N SER A 137 -1.99 11.95 1.29
CA SER A 137 -1.53 11.08 2.37
C SER A 137 -0.28 11.65 3.08
N ALA A 138 0.68 12.19 2.32
CA ALA A 138 1.88 12.84 2.84
C ALA A 138 1.59 14.13 3.62
N ALA A 139 0.57 14.89 3.19
CA ALA A 139 0.09 16.07 3.92
C ALA A 139 -0.56 15.69 5.26
N LEU A 140 -1.16 14.51 5.35
CA LEU A 140 -1.65 13.92 6.61
C LEU A 140 -0.53 13.25 7.43
N GLY A 141 0.73 13.41 7.05
CA GLY A 141 1.88 12.91 7.81
C GLY A 141 2.41 11.55 7.38
N SER A 142 1.92 10.94 6.29
CA SER A 142 2.43 9.64 5.90
C SER A 142 3.88 9.69 5.39
N ILE A 143 4.78 8.97 6.04
CA ILE A 143 6.20 8.87 5.68
C ILE A 143 6.36 8.00 4.43
N PHE A 144 5.59 6.92 4.33
CA PHE A 144 5.49 6.03 3.19
C PHE A 144 5.05 6.82 1.97
N ALA A 145 4.01 7.64 2.08
CA ALA A 145 3.57 8.44 0.95
C ALA A 145 4.65 9.44 0.48
N ARG A 146 5.41 10.04 1.42
CA ARG A 146 6.55 10.91 1.09
C ARG A 146 7.66 10.14 0.38
N SER A 147 8.06 8.98 0.89
CA SER A 147 9.11 8.17 0.27
C SER A 147 8.70 7.67 -1.13
N GLN A 148 7.42 7.35 -1.34
CA GLN A 148 6.88 6.98 -2.64
C GLN A 148 6.88 8.14 -3.65
N LEU A 149 6.69 9.38 -3.19
CA LEU A 149 6.78 10.58 -4.02
C LEU A 149 8.24 10.92 -4.35
N GLU A 150 9.16 10.74 -3.40
CA GLU A 150 10.60 10.95 -3.60
C GLU A 150 11.20 9.91 -4.57
N ALA A 151 10.70 8.68 -4.51
CA ALA A 151 11.13 7.59 -5.38
C ALA A 151 10.54 7.65 -6.81
N GLU A 152 9.52 8.50 -7.08
CA GLU A 152 9.05 8.71 -8.44
C GLU A 152 10.17 9.30 -9.32
N PRO A 153 10.41 8.76 -10.52
CA PRO A 153 11.43 9.23 -11.44
C PRO A 153 11.10 10.59 -12.11
N THR A 154 10.25 11.40 -11.46
CA THR A 154 10.19 12.84 -11.69
C THR A 154 11.40 13.57 -11.11
N ASN A 155 12.18 12.92 -10.24
CA ASN A 155 13.52 13.42 -9.88
C ASN A 155 14.44 13.36 -11.12
N PRO A 156 14.89 14.52 -11.66
CA PRO A 156 15.71 14.56 -12.87
C PRO A 156 16.98 13.73 -12.76
N TYR A 157 17.52 13.54 -11.55
CA TYR A 157 18.71 12.71 -11.31
C TYR A 157 18.44 11.21 -11.47
N ALA A 158 17.32 10.68 -10.95
CA ALA A 158 16.98 9.26 -11.10
C ALA A 158 16.68 8.90 -12.56
N LYS A 159 16.04 9.84 -13.30
CA LYS A 159 15.81 9.69 -14.74
C LYS A 159 17.11 9.67 -15.53
N LEU A 160 18.07 10.53 -15.18
CA LEU A 160 19.42 10.55 -15.77
C LEU A 160 20.21 9.28 -15.47
N CYS A 161 20.21 8.79 -14.22
CA CYS A 161 20.87 7.53 -13.85
C CYS A 161 20.29 6.35 -14.64
N ASN A 162 18.97 6.25 -14.72
CA ASN A 162 18.32 5.18 -15.48
C ASN A 162 18.61 5.28 -16.99
N GLN A 163 18.69 6.50 -17.54
CA GLN A 163 19.08 6.72 -18.92
C GLN A 163 20.55 6.36 -19.20
N MET A 164 21.47 6.67 -18.29
CA MET A 164 22.88 6.31 -18.42
C MET A 164 23.09 4.80 -18.35
N VAL A 165 22.41 4.13 -17.41
CA VAL A 165 22.47 2.67 -17.27
C VAL A 165 21.89 1.99 -18.52
N GLN A 166 20.74 2.44 -19.02
CA GLN A 166 20.16 1.93 -20.26
C GLN A 166 21.08 2.13 -21.48
N LYS A 167 21.77 3.26 -21.56
CA LYS A 167 22.75 3.51 -22.63
C LYS A 167 23.95 2.56 -22.56
N MET A 168 24.54 2.35 -21.38
CA MET A 168 25.63 1.39 -21.23
C MET A 168 25.22 -0.03 -21.66
N PHE A 169 24.02 -0.48 -21.29
CA PHE A 169 23.53 -1.80 -21.71
C PHE A 169 23.26 -1.89 -23.21
N ALA A 170 22.82 -0.81 -23.85
CA ALA A 170 22.63 -0.76 -25.30
C ALA A 170 23.97 -0.80 -26.06
N GLU A 171 24.99 -0.11 -25.55
CA GLU A 171 26.35 -0.11 -26.11
C GLU A 171 27.01 -1.50 -25.96
N LEU A 172 26.95 -2.09 -24.75
CA LEU A 172 27.44 -3.44 -24.49
C LEU A 172 26.70 -4.52 -25.31
N GLY A 173 25.41 -4.33 -25.59
CA GLY A 173 24.62 -5.23 -26.43
C GLY A 173 24.90 -5.11 -27.93
N ALA A 174 25.43 -3.96 -28.38
CA ALA A 174 25.85 -3.73 -29.75
C ALA A 174 27.22 -4.36 -30.03
N ASP A 175 28.14 -4.33 -29.05
CA ASP A 175 29.49 -4.90 -29.16
C ASP A 175 29.52 -6.43 -29.25
N TYR A 176 28.43 -7.13 -28.89
CA TYR A 176 28.30 -8.58 -29.05
C TYR A 176 27.66 -9.02 -30.38
N ARG A 177 27.30 -8.08 -31.28
CA ARG A 177 26.71 -8.37 -32.61
C ARG A 177 27.62 -8.05 -33.79
N SER A 178 28.87 -7.69 -33.54
CA SER A 178 29.96 -7.56 -34.53
C SER A 178 30.90 -8.76 -34.47
#